data_AF-A0A4U1HI44-F1
#
_entry.id   AF-A0A4U1HI44-F1
#
_cell.length_a   1.000
_cell.length_b   1.000
_cell.length_c   1.000
_cell.angle_alpha   90.00
_cell.angle_beta   90.00
_cell.angle_gamma   90.00
#
_symmetry.space_group_name_H-M   'P 1'
#
loop_
_entity.id
_entity.type
_entity.pdbx_description
1 polymer ?
#
loop_
_entity_poly.entity_id
_entity_poly.type
_entity_poly.pdbx_seq_one_letter_code
_entity_poly.pdbx_strand_id
1 'polypeptide(L)'
;MAKAQPKRERTGGFAPVPHTAEDTARLLADPAVREAYDALDDEYSALRAILAARREAGLTQAQVAERMGTTASAVSRLEASLTSEKHSPSFATLRKYAAACGKKLVISFA
;
A
#
# COMPACT_ATOMS: atom_id res chain seq x y z
N MET A 1 -41.62 16.78 9.42
CA MET A 1 -40.93 17.00 10.71
C MET A 1 -39.65 16.18 10.71
N ALA A 2 -38.49 16.83 10.61
CA ALA A 2 -37.19 16.16 10.52
C ALA A 2 -36.70 15.77 11.93
N LYS A 3 -36.42 14.49 12.15
CA LYS A 3 -35.76 14.01 13.37
C LYS A 3 -34.25 14.24 13.21
N ALA A 4 -33.74 15.35 13.73
CA ALA A 4 -32.31 15.55 13.89
C ALA A 4 -31.80 14.58 14.98
N GLN A 5 -30.93 13.64 14.60
CA GLN A 5 -30.24 12.82 15.60
C GLN A 5 -29.21 13.67 16.35
N PRO A 6 -29.13 13.57 17.69
CA PRO A 6 -28.14 14.30 18.45
C PRO A 6 -26.73 13.82 18.10
N LYS A 7 -25.86 14.79 17.80
CA LYS A 7 -24.45 14.58 17.48
C LYS A 7 -23.79 13.94 18.72
N ARG A 8 -23.35 12.68 18.62
CA ARG A 8 -22.64 12.01 19.72
C ARG A 8 -21.36 12.81 20.03
N GLU A 9 -21.34 13.52 21.15
CA GLU A 9 -20.11 14.10 21.71
C GLU A 9 -19.23 12.95 22.20
N ARG A 10 -18.18 12.64 21.44
CA ARG A 10 -17.14 11.72 21.90
C ARG A 10 -16.23 12.50 22.86
N THR A 11 -16.33 12.23 24.14
CA THR A 11 -15.39 12.69 25.16
C THR A 11 -14.09 11.89 25.00
N GLY A 12 -13.19 12.41 24.16
CA GLY A 12 -11.89 11.81 23.85
C GLY A 12 -11.57 11.93 22.37
N GLY A 13 -10.41 12.54 22.05
CA GLY A 13 -9.91 12.62 20.68
C GLY A 13 -9.54 11.23 20.11
N PHE A 14 -9.13 11.20 18.85
CA PHE A 14 -8.56 10.00 18.24
C PHE A 14 -7.23 9.64 18.93
N ALA A 15 -7.22 8.56 19.71
CA ALA A 15 -6.04 8.02 20.38
C ALA A 15 -5.75 6.60 19.85
N PRO A 16 -5.08 6.48 18.68
CA PRO A 16 -4.79 5.19 18.09
C PRO A 16 -3.74 4.43 18.91
N VAL A 17 -3.95 3.13 19.09
CA VAL A 17 -2.91 2.21 19.58
C VAL A 17 -2.08 1.77 18.38
N PRO A 18 -0.75 1.99 18.38
CA PRO A 18 0.11 1.59 17.28
C PRO A 18 0.24 0.07 17.21
N HIS A 19 0.20 -0.48 15.99
CA HIS A 19 0.53 -1.88 15.76
C HIS A 19 2.05 -2.06 15.84
N THR A 20 2.50 -3.03 16.65
CA THR A 20 3.93 -3.27 16.90
C THR A 20 4.43 -4.55 16.23
N ALA A 21 5.76 -4.74 16.21
CA ALA A 21 6.35 -5.99 15.75
C ALA A 21 5.96 -7.18 16.64
N GLU A 22 5.74 -6.94 17.94
CA GLU A 22 5.30 -7.95 18.90
C GLU A 22 3.87 -8.43 18.61
N ASP A 23 3.00 -7.54 18.17
CA ASP A 23 1.65 -7.91 17.72
C ASP A 23 1.70 -8.85 16.51
N THR A 24 2.54 -8.53 15.52
CA THR A 24 2.76 -9.42 14.37
C THR A 24 3.32 -10.77 14.80
N ALA A 25 4.33 -10.80 15.66
CA ALA A 25 4.93 -12.03 16.16
C ALA A 25 3.91 -12.92 16.89
N ARG A 26 3.06 -12.31 17.72
CA ARG A 26 1.97 -12.99 18.42
C ARG A 26 0.91 -13.56 17.47
N LEU A 27 0.54 -12.84 16.41
CA LEU A 27 -0.40 -13.32 15.40
C LEU A 27 0.18 -14.49 14.60
N LEU A 28 1.45 -14.38 14.18
CA LEU A 28 2.14 -15.42 13.40
C LEU A 28 2.58 -16.64 14.23
N ALA A 29 2.30 -16.66 15.54
CA ALA A 29 2.49 -17.84 16.38
C ALA A 29 1.40 -18.91 16.15
N ASP A 30 0.23 -18.52 15.65
CA ASP A 30 -0.80 -19.45 15.21
C ASP A 30 -0.44 -20.02 13.81
N PRO A 31 -0.27 -21.35 13.66
CA PRO A 31 0.05 -21.97 12.38
C PRO A 31 -0.95 -21.66 11.26
N ALA A 32 -2.25 -21.58 11.57
CA ALA A 32 -3.28 -21.29 10.57
C ALA A 32 -3.18 -19.84 10.08
N VAL A 33 -2.84 -18.90 10.97
CA VAL A 33 -2.59 -17.50 10.61
C VAL A 33 -1.33 -17.39 9.77
N ARG A 34 -0.25 -18.10 10.16
CA ARG A 34 1.00 -18.11 9.40
C ARG A 34 0.80 -18.65 7.99
N GLU A 35 0.13 -19.79 7.84
CA GLU A 35 -0.13 -20.39 6.53
C GLU A 35 -0.91 -19.43 5.63
N ALA A 36 -1.98 -18.81 6.13
CA ALA A 36 -2.75 -17.83 5.38
C ALA A 36 -1.95 -16.55 5.06
N TYR A 37 -1.06 -16.12 5.96
CA TYR A 37 -0.20 -14.96 5.75
C TYR A 37 0.86 -15.22 4.67
N ASP A 38 1.53 -16.37 4.75
CA ASP A 38 2.57 -16.78 3.80
C ASP A 38 1.97 -17.03 2.41
N ALA A 39 0.72 -17.54 2.33
CA ALA A 39 0.01 -17.70 1.06
C ALA A 39 -0.28 -16.38 0.32
N LEU A 40 -0.28 -15.25 1.02
CA LEU A 40 -0.43 -13.92 0.41
C LEU A 40 0.90 -13.37 -0.13
N ASP A 41 2.04 -14.01 0.14
CA ASP A 41 3.34 -13.41 -0.14
C ASP A 41 3.53 -13.07 -1.63
N ASP A 42 3.06 -13.96 -2.51
CA ASP A 42 3.08 -13.77 -3.97
C ASP A 42 2.36 -12.49 -4.39
N GLU A 43 1.15 -12.23 -3.86
CA GLU A 43 0.34 -11.04 -4.16
C GLU A 43 0.98 -9.75 -3.65
N TYR A 44 1.69 -9.80 -2.51
CA TYR A 44 2.25 -8.61 -1.87
C TYR A 44 3.71 -8.32 -2.27
N SER A 45 4.41 -9.28 -2.88
CA SER A 45 5.81 -9.14 -3.29
C SER A 45 6.05 -7.92 -4.18
N ALA A 46 5.22 -7.77 -5.23
CA ALA A 46 5.30 -6.64 -6.16
C ALA A 46 4.95 -5.30 -5.49
N LEU A 47 3.93 -5.28 -4.64
CA LEU A 47 3.55 -4.08 -3.88
C LEU A 47 4.70 -3.62 -2.98
N ARG A 48 5.29 -4.54 -2.21
CA ARG A 48 6.43 -4.25 -1.32
C ARG A 48 7.61 -3.68 -2.10
N ALA A 49 7.91 -4.23 -3.28
CA ALA A 49 9.00 -3.73 -4.12
C ALA A 49 8.80 -2.26 -4.53
N ILE A 50 7.60 -1.88 -4.98
CA ILE A 50 7.36 -0.48 -5.40
C ILE A 50 7.31 0.49 -4.21
N LEU A 51 6.76 0.05 -3.06
CA LEU A 51 6.71 0.87 -1.85
C LEU A 51 8.10 1.08 -1.25
N ALA A 52 8.94 0.04 -1.27
CA ALA A 52 10.34 0.15 -0.90
C ALA A 52 11.07 1.16 -1.82
N ALA A 53 10.91 1.03 -3.14
CA ALA A 53 11.49 1.98 -4.10
C ALA A 53 11.08 3.43 -3.83
N ARG A 54 9.79 3.67 -3.53
CA ARG A 54 9.29 5.01 -3.19
C ARG A 54 9.84 5.52 -1.86
N ARG A 55 9.90 4.66 -0.84
CA ARG A 55 10.43 4.99 0.49
C ARG A 55 11.92 5.33 0.43
N GLU A 56 12.71 4.54 -0.30
CA GLU A 56 14.13 4.79 -0.54
C GLU A 56 14.38 6.11 -1.29
N ALA A 57 13.49 6.45 -2.22
CA ALA A 57 13.53 7.73 -2.91
C ALA A 57 13.08 8.92 -2.04
N GLY A 58 12.55 8.67 -0.83
CA GLY A 58 12.04 9.71 0.07
C GLY A 58 10.80 10.43 -0.43
N LEU A 59 9.99 9.78 -1.28
CA LEU A 59 8.86 10.42 -1.96
C LEU A 59 7.50 10.06 -1.35
N THR A 60 6.64 11.07 -1.27
CA THR A 60 5.19 10.90 -1.08
C THR A 60 4.53 10.43 -2.39
N GLN A 61 3.32 9.87 -2.30
CA GLN A 61 2.53 9.53 -3.48
C GLN A 61 2.26 10.75 -4.38
N ALA A 62 2.07 11.94 -3.79
CA ALA A 62 1.86 13.17 -4.54
C ALA A 62 3.10 13.59 -5.35
N GLN A 63 4.30 13.45 -4.77
CA GLN A 63 5.55 13.76 -5.46
C GLN A 63 5.85 12.74 -6.57
N VAL A 64 5.55 11.46 -6.36
CA VAL A 64 5.62 10.46 -7.44
C VAL A 64 4.65 10.82 -8.57
N ALA A 65 3.43 11.24 -8.23
CA ALA A 65 2.43 11.63 -9.21
C ALA A 65 2.88 12.83 -10.05
N GLU A 66 3.46 13.85 -9.42
CA GLU A 66 4.04 15.02 -10.09
C GLU A 66 5.11 14.59 -11.11
N ARG A 67 6.06 13.74 -10.68
CA ARG A 67 7.12 13.21 -11.57
C ARG A 67 6.60 12.35 -12.72
N MET A 68 5.48 11.66 -12.50
CA MET A 68 4.82 10.84 -13.52
C MET A 68 3.90 11.64 -14.45
N GLY A 69 3.61 12.91 -14.13
CA GLY A 69 2.61 13.72 -14.83
C GLY A 69 1.18 13.19 -14.64
N THR A 70 0.84 12.76 -13.42
CA THR A 70 -0.49 12.21 -13.07
C THR A 70 -0.98 12.72 -11.72
N THR A 71 -2.10 12.20 -11.21
CA THR A 71 -2.68 12.59 -9.92
C THR A 71 -2.25 11.68 -8.77
N ALA A 72 -2.24 12.19 -7.54
CA ALA A 72 -1.99 11.38 -6.35
C ALA A 72 -3.00 10.21 -6.21
N SER A 73 -4.26 10.42 -6.63
CA SER A 73 -5.27 9.35 -6.65
C SER A 73 -5.00 8.28 -7.72
N ALA A 74 -4.37 8.62 -8.84
CA ALA A 74 -3.94 7.65 -9.83
C ALA A 74 -2.76 6.81 -9.31
N VAL A 75 -1.79 7.43 -8.63
CA VAL A 75 -0.69 6.72 -7.98
C VAL A 75 -1.19 5.84 -6.84
N SER A 76 -2.08 6.34 -5.98
CA SER A 76 -2.69 5.55 -4.91
C SER A 76 -3.41 4.30 -5.45
N ARG A 77 -4.18 4.45 -6.53
CA ARG A 77 -4.83 3.31 -7.21
C ARG A 77 -3.82 2.34 -7.82
N LEU A 78 -2.74 2.84 -8.44
CA LEU A 78 -1.67 2.01 -8.97
C LEU A 78 -1.03 1.17 -7.86
N GLU A 79 -0.72 1.78 -6.71
CA GLU A 79 -0.15 1.05 -5.57
C GLU A 79 -1.13 0.00 -5.06
N ALA A 80 -2.41 0.35 -4.90
CA ALA A 80 -3.44 -0.59 -4.44
C ALA A 80 -3.75 -1.71 -5.45
N SER A 81 -3.54 -1.50 -6.75
CA SER A 81 -3.94 -2.47 -7.78
C SER A 81 -2.94 -3.62 -7.95
N LEU A 82 -1.75 -3.53 -7.36
CA LEU A 82 -0.75 -4.60 -7.41
C LEU A 82 -1.13 -5.85 -6.60
N THR A 83 -2.05 -5.72 -5.64
CA THR A 83 -2.59 -6.84 -4.86
C THR A 83 -3.92 -7.34 -5.43
N SER A 84 -4.24 -7.01 -6.69
CA SER A 84 -5.51 -7.37 -7.33
C SER A 84 -5.30 -7.90 -8.74
N GLU A 85 -5.72 -9.14 -9.00
CA GLU A 85 -5.61 -9.73 -10.34
C GLU A 85 -6.49 -9.02 -11.39
N LYS A 86 -7.56 -8.33 -10.97
CA LYS A 86 -8.54 -7.73 -11.88
C LYS A 86 -8.03 -6.49 -12.62
N HIS A 87 -7.09 -5.77 -12.02
CA HIS A 87 -6.65 -4.46 -12.50
C HIS A 87 -5.13 -4.29 -12.41
N SER A 88 -4.41 -5.09 -13.20
CA SER A 88 -2.96 -4.98 -13.28
C SER A 88 -2.51 -3.70 -14.03
N PRO A 89 -1.57 -2.92 -13.49
CA PRO A 89 -1.01 -1.77 -14.20
C PRO A 89 -0.20 -2.23 -15.42
N SER A 90 -0.20 -1.43 -16.48
CA SER A 90 0.63 -1.73 -17.65
C SER A 90 2.12 -1.69 -17.32
N PHE A 91 2.93 -2.45 -18.06
CA PHE A 91 4.38 -2.40 -17.94
C PHE A 91 4.96 -0.99 -18.20
N ALA A 92 4.34 -0.23 -19.10
CA ALA A 92 4.71 1.16 -19.35
C ALA A 92 4.45 2.05 -18.13
N THR A 93 3.36 1.82 -17.40
CA THR A 93 3.02 2.52 -16.16
C THR A 93 4.05 2.19 -15.07
N LEU A 94 4.38 0.91 -14.89
CA LEU A 94 5.39 0.46 -13.92
C LEU A 94 6.77 1.07 -14.22
N ARG A 95 7.14 1.17 -15.50
CA ARG A 95 8.40 1.79 -15.92
C ARG A 95 8.45 3.27 -15.54
N LYS A 96 7.37 4.02 -15.74
CA LYS A 96 7.26 5.44 -15.35
C LYS A 96 7.35 5.60 -13.83
N TYR A 97 6.69 4.74 -13.07
CA TYR A 97 6.76 4.75 -11.61
C TYR A 97 8.20 4.50 -11.12
N ALA A 98 8.87 3.47 -11.67
CA ALA A 98 10.26 3.18 -11.35
C ALA A 98 11.17 4.37 -11.67
N ALA A 99 11.02 4.97 -12.86
CA ALA A 99 11.79 6.16 -13.26
C ALA A 99 11.53 7.36 -12.32
N ALA A 100 10.29 7.60 -11.90
CA ALA A 100 9.95 8.64 -10.93
C ALA A 100 10.65 8.44 -9.57
N CYS A 101 10.86 7.18 -9.18
CA CYS A 101 11.62 6.82 -7.98
C CYS A 101 13.15 6.73 -8.21
N GLY A 102 13.65 7.05 -9.41
CA GLY A 102 15.08 6.92 -9.74
C GLY A 102 15.55 5.46 -9.84
N LYS A 103 14.64 4.52 -10.13
CA LYS A 103 14.91 3.09 -10.27
C LYS A 103 14.72 2.63 -11.72
N LYS A 104 15.19 1.42 -12.02
CA LYS A 104 14.93 0.72 -13.28
C LYS A 104 13.99 -0.44 -13.03
N LEU A 105 12.96 -0.58 -13.86
CA LEU A 105 12.09 -1.75 -13.84
C LEU A 105 12.84 -2.98 -14.40
N VAL A 106 12.86 -4.06 -13.63
CA VAL A 106 13.45 -5.36 -13.99
C VAL A 106 12.39 -6.43 -13.72
N ILE A 107 12.28 -7.41 -14.62
CA ILE A 107 11.48 -8.62 -14.42
C ILE A 107 12.45 -9.79 -14.38
N SER A 108 12.30 -10.66 -13.38
CA SER A 108 13.02 -11.91 -13.23
C SER A 108 12.06 -13.00 -12.77
N PHE A 109 12.33 -14.23 -13.17
CA PHE A 109 11.70 -15.42 -12.59
C PHE A 109 12.59 -15.94 -11.46
N ALA A 110 11.99 -16.38 -10.36
CA ALA A 110 12.67 -16.93 -9.20
C ALA A 110 12.11 -18.33 -8.91
#